data_AF-A0A975RA19-F1
#
_entry.id   AF-A0A975RA19-F1
#
_cell.length_a   1.000
_cell.length_b   1.000
_cell.length_c   1.000
_cell.angle_alpha   90.00
_cell.angle_beta   90.00
_cell.angle_gamma   90.00
#
_symmetry.space_group_name_H-M   'P 1'
#
loop_
_entity.id
_entity.type
_entity.pdbx_description
1 polymer ?
#
loop_
_entity_poly.entity_id
_entity_poly.type
_entity_poly.pdbx_seq_one_letter_code
_entity_poly.pdbx_strand_id
1 'polypeptide(L)' 'MNLAETIYQHSLNLPDNAAREVLDFIEFLEQRYSLIRPVTKIENDTEAFLTALAGGLSKDFPDDIFDADLGIDTSRNSLD' A
#
# COMPACT_ATOMS: atom_id res chain seq x y z
N MET A 1 28.70 -1.24 -15.55
CA MET A 1 28.68 -2.11 -14.37
C MET A 1 27.29 -2.07 -13.78
N ASN A 2 26.67 -3.21 -13.48
CA ASN A 2 25.34 -3.26 -12.86
C ASN A 2 25.49 -3.20 -11.32
N LEU A 3 24.43 -2.81 -10.62
CA LEU A 3 24.42 -2.64 -9.16
C LEU A 3 24.81 -3.93 -8.43
N ALA A 4 24.35 -5.09 -8.92
CA ALA A 4 24.72 -6.39 -8.37
C ALA A 4 26.23 -6.64 -8.44
N GLU A 5 26.85 -6.43 -9.60
CA GLU A 5 28.31 -6.52 -9.75
C GLU A 5 29.05 -5.53 -8.83
N THR A 6 28.56 -4.30 -8.67
CA THR A 6 29.17 -3.31 -7.77
C THR A 6 29.14 -3.78 -6.32
N ILE A 7 28.00 -4.29 -5.83
CA ILE A 7 27.86 -4.84 -4.48
C ILE A 7 28.81 -6.01 -4.27
N TYR A 8 28.90 -6.92 -5.24
CA TYR A 8 29.82 -8.06 -5.19
C TYR A 8 31.29 -7.64 -5.15
N GLN A 9 31.71 -6.65 -5.94
CA GLN A 9 33.09 -6.18 -5.89
C GLN A 9 33.44 -5.53 -4.56
N HIS A 10 32.50 -4.80 -3.95
CA HIS A 10 32.73 -4.22 -2.63
C HIS A 10 32.79 -5.30 -1.53
N SER A 11 31.99 -6.37 -1.63
CA SER A 11 32.02 -7.44 -0.63
C SER A 11 33.34 -8.20 -0.59
N LEU A 12 34.04 -8.32 -1.73
CA LEU A 12 35.37 -8.97 -1.79
C LEU A 12 36.46 -8.23 -1.00
N ASN A 13 36.28 -6.94 -0.73
CA ASN A 13 37.25 -6.13 0.00
C ASN A 13 36.98 -6.09 1.52
N LEU A 14 35.89 -6.72 1.97
CA LEU A 14 35.51 -6.73 3.37
C LEU A 14 36.18 -7.87 4.13
N PRO A 15 36.60 -7.64 5.40
CA PRO A 15 36.98 -8.72 6.29
C PRO A 15 35.75 -9.58 6.66
N ASP A 16 36.00 -10.85 7.03
CA ASP A 16 34.94 -11.84 7.26
C ASP A 16 33.86 -11.42 8.26
N ASN A 17 34.22 -10.65 9.30
CA ASN A 17 33.27 -10.14 10.28
C ASN A 17 32.31 -9.12 9.65
N ALA A 18 32.83 -8.17 8.88
CA ALA A 18 32.04 -7.16 8.20
C ALA A 18 31.19 -7.77 7.07
N ALA A 19 31.69 -8.81 6.39
CA ALA A 19 30.92 -9.52 5.37
C ALA A 19 29.65 -10.19 5.96
N ARG A 20 29.75 -10.73 7.19
CA ARG A 20 28.58 -11.28 7.90
C ARG A 20 27.58 -10.19 8.28
N GLU A 21 28.05 -9.05 8.79
CA GLU A 21 27.16 -7.91 9.09
C GLU A 21 26.43 -7.40 7.84
N VAL A 22 27.09 -7.39 6.69
CA VAL A 22 26.44 -7.04 5.41
C VAL A 22 25.39 -8.06 5.01
N LEU A 23 25.64 -9.36 5.22
CA LEU A 23 24.65 -10.40 4.94
C LEU A 23 23.42 -10.24 5.83
N ASP A 24 23.60 -10.01 7.14
CA ASP A 24 22.51 -9.74 8.08
C ASP A 24 21.68 -8.52 7.65
N PHE A 25 22.34 -7.47 7.16
CA PHE A 25 21.67 -6.28 6.66
C PHE A 25 20.87 -6.54 5.38
N ILE A 26 21.41 -7.36 4.45
CA ILE A 26 20.69 -7.76 3.24
C ILE A 26 19.45 -8.58 3.60
N GLU A 27 19.57 -9.56 4.50
CA GLU A 27 18.44 -10.36 4.98
C GLU A 27 17.36 -9.48 5.65
N PHE A 28 17.78 -8.50 6.46
CA PHE A 28 16.87 -7.53 7.05
C PHE A 28 16.11 -6.71 6.00
N LEU A 29 16.81 -6.24 4.96
CA LEU A 29 16.18 -5.52 3.86
C LEU A 29 15.23 -6.42 3.08
N GLU A 30 15.62 -7.67 2.81
CA GLU A 30 14.76 -8.65 2.15
C GLU A 30 13.47 -8.86 2.94
N GLN A 31 13.53 -9.05 4.26
CA GLN A 31 12.33 -9.17 5.09
C GLN A 31 11.47 -7.91 5.04
N ARG A 32 12.09 -6.73 5.24
CA ARG A 32 11.40 -5.45 5.22
C ARG A 32 10.66 -5.21 3.91
N TYR A 33 11.29 -5.50 2.77
CA TYR A 33 10.68 -5.29 1.46
C TYR A 33 9.82 -6.48 0.98
N SER A 34 10.02 -7.68 1.51
CA SER A 34 9.12 -8.82 1.29
C SER A 34 7.76 -8.61 1.95
N LEU A 35 7.72 -7.93 3.11
CA LEU A 35 6.46 -7.49 3.74
C LEU A 35 5.78 -6.33 2.99
N ILE A 36 6.55 -5.55 2.22
CA ILE A 36 6.05 -4.46 1.37
C ILE A 36 5.62 -4.98 -0.01
N ARG A 37 5.81 -6.26 -0.33
CA ARG A 37 4.91 -6.89 -1.30
C ARG A 37 3.60 -7.14 -0.55
N PRO A 38 2.55 -6.30 -0.71
CA PRO A 38 1.22 -6.86 -0.52
C PRO A 38 1.23 -8.11 -1.38
N VAL A 39 0.74 -9.22 -0.83
CA VAL A 39 0.34 -10.36 -1.62
C VAL A 39 -0.68 -9.80 -2.61
N THR A 40 -0.20 -9.35 -3.77
CA THR A 40 -1.03 -9.06 -4.92
C THR A 40 -1.37 -10.41 -5.51
N LYS A 41 -2.16 -11.17 -4.74
CA LYS A 41 -3.29 -11.86 -5.37
C LYS A 41 -4.25 -10.76 -5.80
N ILE A 42 -3.85 -9.99 -6.82
CA ILE A 42 -4.81 -9.37 -7.71
C ILE A 42 -5.24 -10.54 -8.59
N GLU A 43 -6.06 -11.42 -8.02
CA GLU A 43 -7.06 -12.07 -8.86
C GLU A 43 -7.93 -10.90 -9.32
N ASN A 44 -8.08 -10.74 -10.64
CA ASN A 44 -9.00 -9.81 -11.29
C ASN A 44 -10.45 -10.20 -10.95
N ASP A 45 -10.74 -10.31 -9.65
CA ASP A 45 -12.01 -10.76 -9.14
C ASP A 45 -12.85 -9.53 -8.89
N THR A 46 -13.40 -9.01 -10.00
CA THR A 46 -14.37 -7.93 -9.97
C THR A 46 -15.55 -8.29 -9.07
N GLU A 47 -15.91 -9.58 -8.95
CA GLU A 47 -16.97 -10.01 -8.04
C GLU A 47 -16.57 -9.87 -6.58
N ALA A 48 -15.34 -10.21 -6.19
CA ALA A 48 -14.84 -9.98 -4.84
C ALA A 48 -14.77 -8.47 -4.49
N PHE A 49 -14.33 -7.63 -5.43
CA PHE A 49 -14.33 -6.17 -5.24
C PHE A 49 -15.75 -5.61 -5.11
N LEU A 50 -16.68 -6.01 -6.00
CA LEU A 50 -18.07 -5.59 -5.94
C LEU A 50 -18.76 -6.12 -4.68
N THR A 51 -18.42 -7.30 -4.19
CA THR A 51 -18.94 -7.84 -2.93
C THR A 51 -18.42 -7.07 -1.73
N ALA A 52 -17.16 -6.65 -1.72
CA ALA A 52 -16.61 -5.81 -0.65
C ALA A 52 -17.20 -4.39 -0.66
N LEU A 53 -17.47 -3.83 -1.85
CA LEU A 53 -18.09 -2.52 -2.02
C LEU A 53 -19.60 -2.54 -1.72
N ALA A 54 -20.30 -3.59 -2.17
CA ALA A 54 -21.74 -3.78 -1.97
C ALA A 54 -22.09 -4.46 -0.63
N GLY A 55 -21.08 -4.98 0.08
CA GLY A 55 -21.17 -5.68 1.37
C GLY A 55 -21.59 -4.80 2.56
N GLY A 56 -22.12 -3.61 2.28
CA GLY A 56 -22.83 -2.80 3.25
C GLY A 56 -22.02 -1.60 3.69
N LEU A 57 -22.71 -0.47 3.69
CA LEU A 57 -22.43 0.69 4.51
C LEU A 57 -21.90 0.20 5.87
N SER A 58 -20.68 0.61 6.24
CA SER A 58 -20.06 0.15 7.50
C SER A 58 -20.97 0.51 8.68
N LYS A 59 -20.74 -0.09 9.86
CA LYS A 59 -21.43 0.31 11.11
C LYS A 59 -21.30 1.82 11.45
N ASP A 60 -20.37 2.51 10.78
CA ASP A 60 -20.08 3.93 10.95
C ASP A 60 -20.79 4.78 9.87
N PHE A 61 -21.54 4.15 8.97
CA PHE A 61 -22.41 4.86 8.04
C PHE A 61 -23.73 5.19 8.74
N PRO A 62 -24.20 6.45 8.66
CA PRO A 62 -25.38 6.88 9.38
C PRO A 62 -26.65 6.25 8.77
N ASP A 63 -27.32 5.41 9.55
CA ASP A 63 -28.64 4.82 9.24
C ASP A 63 -29.79 5.79 9.58
N ASP A 64 -29.47 6.98 10.11
CA ASP A 64 -30.38 7.99 10.62
C ASP A 64 -30.43 9.27 9.77
N ILE A 65 -29.98 9.22 8.51
CA ILE A 65 -30.15 10.33 7.57
C ILE A 65 -31.60 10.36 7.07
N PHE A 66 -32.34 11.39 7.45
CA PHE A 66 -33.69 11.67 6.98
C PHE A 66 -33.69 12.80 5.94
N ASP A 67 -34.81 12.97 5.22
CA ASP A 67 -34.98 14.06 4.25
C ASP A 67 -34.73 15.45 4.86
N ALA A 68 -34.91 15.60 6.18
CA ALA A 68 -34.66 16.84 6.91
C ALA A 68 -33.15 17.16 7.08
N ASP A 69 -32.28 16.16 6.98
CA ASP A 69 -30.82 16.29 7.08
C ASP A 69 -30.18 16.63 5.73
N LEU A 70 -30.94 16.50 4.63
CA LEU A 70 -30.47 16.83 3.29
C LEU A 70 -30.42 18.34 3.10
N GLY A 71 -29.30 18.83 2.56
CA GLY A 71 -29.15 20.23 2.20
C GLY A 71 -30.16 20.64 1.13
N ILE A 72 -30.69 21.85 1.23
CA ILE A 72 -31.55 22.43 0.19
C ILE A 72 -30.64 23.01 -0.90
N ASP A 73 -30.83 22.54 -2.14
CA ASP A 73 -30.15 23.11 -3.30
C ASP A 73 -30.44 24.61 -3.38
N THR A 74 -29.38 25.41 -3.27
CA THR A 74 -29.48 26.85 -3.44
C THR A 74 -29.04 27.21 -4.84
N SER A 75 -29.87 27.96 -5.56
CA SER A 75 -29.52 28.48 -6.88
C SER A 75 -28.18 29.19 -6.83
N ARG A 76 -27.31 28.87 -7.77
CA ARG A 76 -26.01 29.53 -7.91
C ARG A 76 -26.25 31.03 -8.07
N ASN A 77 -25.64 31.86 -7.22
CA ASN A 77 -25.73 33.31 -7.34
C ASN A 77 -25.26 33.74 -8.74
N SER A 78 -26.03 34.61 -9.39
CA SER A 78 -25.58 35.28 -10.61
C SER A 78 -24.35 36.14 -10.26
N LEU A 79 -23.30 36.01 -11.07
CA LEU A 79 -22.15 36.91 -11.02
C LEU A 79 -22.60 38.26 -11.57
N ASP A 80 -22.65 39.27 -10.68
CA ASP A 80 -22.82 40.68 -11.03
C ASP A 80 -21.48 41.26 -11.52
#